data_AF-A0A1V3C9L4-F1
#
_entry.id   AF-A0A1V3C9L4-F1
#
_cell.length_a   1.000
_cell.length_b   1.000
_cell.length_c   1.000
_cell.angle_alpha   90.00
_cell.angle_beta   90.00
_cell.angle_gamma   90.00
#
_symmetry.space_group_name_H-M   'P 1'
#
loop_
_entity.id
_entity.type
_entity.pdbx_description
1 polymer ?
#
loop_
_entity_poly.entity_id
_entity_poly.type
_entity_poly.pdbx_seq_one_letter_code
_entity_poly.pdbx_strand_id
1 'polypeptide(L)'
;MDTCSECGAASGPACGELFQRLLSLDHSRQEPWGPLHGVAVACYRLQHPASLTEGSHVLLLELLQTYVEGGAEAARKMTEHARRANSHRVRRPKRTAPALRTGVPTGFAVTVAGVAVDGGFPADGHPGRVRSWAEATLAGWRD
;
A
#
# COMPACT_ATOMS: atom_id res chain seq x y z
N MET A 1 -13.63 -10.80 -19.26
CA MET A 1 -13.37 -10.67 -17.81
C MET A 1 -12.09 -9.88 -17.71
N ASP A 2 -12.23 -8.58 -17.48
CA ASP A 2 -11.12 -7.64 -17.58
C ASP A 2 -10.40 -7.60 -16.23
N THR A 3 -9.15 -8.08 -16.21
CA THR A 3 -8.24 -7.96 -15.08
C THR A 3 -7.65 -6.56 -15.03
N CYS A 4 -7.36 -6.05 -13.84
CA CYS A 4 -6.60 -4.81 -13.72
C CYS A 4 -5.21 -4.98 -14.36
N SER A 5 -4.87 -4.14 -15.34
CA SER A 5 -3.60 -4.21 -16.07
C SER A 5 -2.37 -3.86 -15.23
N GLU A 6 -2.55 -3.21 -14.08
CA GLU A 6 -1.47 -2.87 -13.16
C GLU A 6 -1.23 -4.00 -12.15
N CYS A 7 -2.21 -4.29 -11.30
CA CYS A 7 -2.02 -5.24 -10.20
C CYS A 7 -2.44 -6.69 -10.52
N GLY A 8 -3.15 -6.93 -11.63
CA GLY A 8 -3.64 -8.26 -12.01
C GLY A 8 -4.92 -8.71 -11.29
N ALA A 9 -5.56 -7.86 -10.49
CA ALA A 9 -6.81 -8.21 -9.81
C ALA A 9 -7.91 -8.64 -10.81
N ALA A 10 -8.59 -9.75 -10.52
CA ALA A 10 -9.74 -10.22 -11.29
C ALA A 10 -10.92 -9.25 -11.22
N SER A 11 -11.81 -9.28 -12.22
CA SER A 11 -12.96 -8.39 -12.33
C SER A 11 -13.88 -8.48 -11.10
N GLY A 12 -13.82 -7.45 -10.26
CA GLY A 12 -14.71 -7.14 -9.13
C GLY A 12 -14.93 -5.63 -9.08
N PRO A 13 -15.34 -5.02 -7.95
CA PRO A 13 -15.33 -3.56 -7.83
C PRO A 13 -13.96 -3.01 -8.24
N ALA A 14 -13.93 -1.85 -8.91
CA ALA A 14 -12.68 -1.34 -9.46
C ALA A 14 -11.65 -1.17 -8.34
N CYS A 15 -10.37 -1.46 -8.59
CA CYS A 15 -9.31 -1.37 -7.57
C CYS A 15 -9.32 -0.03 -6.83
N GLY A 16 -9.60 1.07 -7.56
CA GLY A 16 -9.77 2.40 -6.99
C GLY A 16 -10.97 2.52 -6.04
N GLU A 17 -12.11 1.91 -6.34
CA GLU A 17 -13.30 1.93 -5.46
C GLU A 17 -13.05 1.18 -4.15
N LEU A 18 -12.46 -0.01 -4.23
CA LEU A 18 -12.06 -0.78 -3.04
C LEU A 18 -11.07 0.01 -2.19
N PHE A 19 -10.09 0.65 -2.83
CA PHE A 19 -9.11 1.46 -2.13
C PHE A 19 -9.74 2.69 -1.46
N GLN A 20 -10.67 3.41 -2.12
CA GLN A 20 -11.38 4.53 -1.49
C GLN A 20 -12.24 4.08 -0.29
N ARG A 21 -12.86 2.89 -0.40
CA ARG A 21 -13.62 2.30 0.72
C ARG A 21 -12.71 1.96 1.90
N LEU A 22 -11.54 1.35 1.64
CA LEU A 22 -10.54 1.09 2.67
C LEU A 22 -10.04 2.39 3.32
N LEU A 23 -9.71 3.40 2.51
CA LEU A 23 -9.28 4.71 3.02
C LEU A 23 -10.34 5.33 3.92
N SER A 24 -11.62 5.22 3.59
CA SER A 24 -12.71 5.73 4.43
C SER A 24 -12.70 5.08 5.83
N LEU A 25 -12.40 3.78 5.91
CA LEU A 25 -12.26 3.05 7.17
C LEU A 25 -10.99 3.44 7.92
N ASP A 26 -9.86 3.57 7.22
CA ASP A 26 -8.58 4.02 7.81
C ASP A 26 -8.72 5.41 8.47
N HIS A 27 -9.49 6.32 7.85
CA HIS A 27 -9.72 7.66 8.36
C HIS A 27 -10.52 7.68 9.68
N SER A 28 -11.23 6.59 10.02
CA SER A 28 -11.89 6.45 11.34
C SER A 28 -10.87 6.39 12.48
N ARG A 29 -9.60 6.02 12.20
CA ARG A 29 -8.53 5.79 13.16
C ARG A 29 -8.83 4.70 14.19
N GLN A 30 -9.82 3.85 13.93
CA GLN A 30 -10.18 2.74 14.80
C GLN A 30 -9.46 1.45 14.39
N GLU A 31 -9.24 0.57 15.36
CA GLU A 31 -8.80 -0.80 15.09
C GLU A 31 -9.86 -1.54 14.27
N PRO A 32 -9.47 -2.43 13.34
CA PRO A 32 -8.08 -2.73 12.93
C PRO A 32 -7.54 -1.85 11.79
N TRP A 33 -8.35 -0.97 11.21
CA TRP A 33 -8.02 -0.26 9.96
C TRP A 33 -7.01 0.87 10.15
N GLY A 34 -7.28 1.79 11.09
CA GLY A 34 -6.50 3.00 11.30
C GLY A 34 -4.99 2.79 11.42
N PRO A 35 -4.50 1.87 12.27
CA PRO A 35 -3.07 1.59 12.42
C PRO A 35 -2.39 1.05 11.17
N LEU A 36 -3.15 0.45 10.25
CA LEU A 36 -2.63 -0.20 9.03
C LEU A 36 -2.67 0.71 7.80
N HIS A 37 -3.18 1.93 7.92
CA HIS A 37 -3.29 2.91 6.83
C HIS A 37 -2.01 3.03 5.99
N GLY A 38 -0.86 3.24 6.63
CA GLY A 38 0.42 3.42 5.93
C GLY A 38 0.81 2.18 5.12
N VAL A 39 0.53 0.98 5.64
CA VAL A 39 0.81 -0.30 4.98
C VAL A 39 -0.13 -0.50 3.78
N ALA A 40 -1.43 -0.25 3.97
CA ALA A 40 -2.42 -0.35 2.89
C ALA A 40 -2.12 0.60 1.73
N VAL A 41 -1.75 1.86 2.04
CA VAL A 41 -1.32 2.84 1.03
C VAL A 41 -0.05 2.38 0.31
N ALA A 42 0.93 1.84 1.04
CA ALA A 42 2.16 1.33 0.44
C ALA A 42 1.90 0.17 -0.52
N CYS A 43 1.11 -0.83 -0.11
CA CYS A 43 0.73 -1.95 -0.97
C CYS A 43 0.02 -1.46 -2.23
N TYR A 44 -1.02 -0.64 -2.09
CA TYR A 44 -1.80 -0.15 -3.23
C TYR A 44 -0.92 0.59 -4.23
N ARG A 45 -0.09 1.53 -3.77
CA ARG A 45 0.77 2.33 -4.67
C ARG A 45 1.85 1.50 -5.33
N LEU A 46 2.44 0.54 -4.62
CA LEU A 46 3.45 -0.37 -5.19
C LEU A 46 2.87 -1.33 -6.24
N GLN A 47 1.57 -1.63 -6.17
CA GLN A 47 0.87 -2.45 -7.17
C GLN A 47 0.22 -1.64 -8.30
N HIS A 48 0.12 -0.31 -8.16
CA HIS A 48 -0.46 0.61 -9.14
C HIS A 48 0.54 1.73 -9.49
N PRO A 49 1.61 1.40 -10.26
CA PRO A 49 2.72 2.29 -10.51
C PRO A 49 2.37 3.56 -11.29
N ALA A 50 1.23 3.63 -11.97
CA ALA A 50 0.75 4.89 -12.55
C ALA A 50 0.61 5.99 -11.48
N SER A 51 0.43 5.60 -10.22
CA SER A 51 0.37 6.51 -9.07
C SER A 51 1.74 6.80 -8.42
N LEU A 52 2.82 6.13 -8.82
CA LEU A 52 4.13 6.28 -8.19
C LEU A 52 4.94 7.41 -8.82
N THR A 53 5.60 8.18 -7.96
CA THR A 53 6.65 9.09 -8.39
C THR A 53 8.02 8.41 -8.36
N GLU A 54 8.95 8.84 -9.20
CA GLU A 54 10.30 8.25 -9.21
C GLU A 54 10.95 8.31 -7.81
N GLY A 55 11.54 7.20 -7.39
CA GLY A 55 12.12 7.04 -6.05
C GLY A 55 11.12 6.92 -4.90
N SER A 56 9.81 7.15 -5.10
CA SER A 56 8.83 7.05 -3.99
C SER A 56 8.61 5.62 -3.48
N HIS A 57 8.83 4.62 -4.33
CA HIS A 57 8.75 3.20 -3.97
C HIS A 57 9.72 2.78 -2.86
N VAL A 58 10.92 3.38 -2.75
CA VAL A 58 11.96 2.91 -1.82
C VAL A 58 11.44 2.94 -0.39
N LEU A 59 10.90 4.09 0.03
CA LEU A 59 10.32 4.25 1.36
C LEU A 59 9.09 3.35 1.57
N LEU A 60 8.31 3.08 0.52
CA LEU A 60 7.16 2.19 0.61
C LEU A 60 7.60 0.73 0.80
N LEU A 61 8.64 0.29 0.09
CA LEU A 61 9.23 -1.05 0.23
C LEU A 61 9.86 -1.24 1.61
N GLU A 62 10.61 -0.24 2.10
CA GLU A 62 11.15 -0.24 3.47
C GLU A 62 10.04 -0.34 4.52
N LEU A 63 8.92 0.37 4.31
CA LEU A 63 7.77 0.32 5.22
C LEU A 63 7.13 -1.07 5.21
N LEU A 64 6.91 -1.66 4.04
CA LEU A 64 6.37 -3.01 3.93
C LEU A 64 7.29 -4.04 4.58
N GLN A 65 8.60 -3.95 4.36
CA GLN A 65 9.56 -4.86 4.96
C GLN A 65 9.55 -4.74 6.49
N THR A 66 9.60 -3.52 7.01
CA THR A 66 9.50 -3.24 8.46
C THR A 66 8.22 -3.80 9.07
N TYR A 67 7.10 -3.68 8.35
CA TYR A 67 5.81 -4.22 8.80
C TYR A 67 5.79 -5.75 8.81
N VAL A 68 6.29 -6.41 7.77
CA VAL A 68 6.30 -7.88 7.70
C VAL A 68 7.18 -8.48 8.80
N GLU A 69 8.36 -7.89 9.03
CA GLU A 69 9.35 -8.35 10.02
C GLU A 69 8.95 -7.98 11.47
N GLY A 70 8.50 -6.74 11.69
CA GLY A 70 8.29 -6.18 13.04
C GLY A 70 6.84 -5.86 13.40
N GLY A 71 5.89 -6.09 12.50
CA GLY A 71 4.46 -5.82 12.71
C GLY A 71 4.08 -4.34 12.65
N ALA A 72 2.82 -4.05 12.99
CA ALA A 72 2.23 -2.72 12.90
C ALA A 72 2.97 -1.67 13.75
N GLU A 73 3.46 -2.06 14.93
CA GLU A 73 4.16 -1.15 15.84
C GLU A 73 5.53 -0.71 15.28
N ALA A 74 6.27 -1.60 14.63
CA ALA A 74 7.53 -1.24 13.98
C ALA A 74 7.30 -0.26 12.81
N ALA A 75 6.29 -0.55 11.98
CA ALA A 75 5.89 0.31 10.86
C ALA A 75 5.42 1.71 11.34
N ARG A 76 4.69 1.76 12.47
CA ARG A 76 4.27 3.01 13.11
C ARG A 76 5.47 3.84 13.56
N LYS A 77 6.42 3.24 14.29
CA LYS A 77 7.65 3.92 14.75
C LYS A 77 8.46 4.49 13.58
N MET A 78 8.62 3.72 12.50
CA MET A 78 9.28 4.18 11.28
C MET A 78 8.57 5.40 10.67
N THR A 79 7.25 5.33 10.51
CA THR A 79 6.45 6.42 9.93
C THR A 79 6.51 7.69 10.80
N GLU A 80 6.45 7.54 12.12
CA GLU A 80 6.60 8.65 13.06
C GLU A 80 7.98 9.30 12.98
N HIS A 81 9.04 8.50 12.91
CA HIS A 81 10.41 8.99 12.75
C HIS A 81 10.56 9.78 11.44
N ALA A 82 10.09 9.22 10.32
CA ALA A 82 10.12 9.90 9.02
C ALA A 82 9.32 11.20 9.03
N ARG A 83 8.17 11.24 9.72
CA ARG A 83 7.37 12.47 9.88
C ARG A 83 8.14 13.55 10.67
N ARG A 84 8.76 13.17 11.79
CA ARG A 84 9.58 14.09 12.60
C ARG A 84 10.77 14.63 11.80
N ALA A 85 11.48 13.78 11.07
CA ALA A 85 12.58 14.19 10.21
C ALA A 85 12.15 15.19 9.11
N ASN A 86 10.96 15.01 8.52
CA ASN A 86 10.40 15.93 7.54
C ASN A 86 9.97 17.27 8.17
N SER A 87 9.43 17.28 9.40
CA SER A 87 9.05 18.54 10.07
C SER A 87 10.24 19.45 10.40
N HIS A 88 11.46 18.91 10.48
CA HIS A 88 12.68 19.68 10.73
C HIS A 88 13.36 20.22 9.46
N ARG A 89 12.93 19.82 8.26
CA ARG A 89 13.47 20.31 6.99
C ARG A 89 12.40 21.08 6.22
N VAL A 90 12.38 22.41 6.38
CA VAL A 90 11.54 23.28 5.54
C VAL A 90 12.21 23.44 4.17
N ARG A 91 11.38 23.27 3.13
CA ARG A 91 11.63 23.40 1.68
C ARG A 91 12.08 22.11 0.97
N ARG A 92 11.10 21.31 0.54
CA ARG A 92 11.28 20.33 -0.54
C ARG A 92 11.19 21.05 -1.90
N PRO A 93 12.12 20.80 -2.84
CA PRO A 93 11.99 21.27 -4.22
C PRO A 93 10.71 20.71 -4.87
N LYS A 94 10.12 21.50 -5.77
CA LYS A 94 8.95 21.13 -6.56
C LYS A 94 9.34 19.95 -7.46
N ARG A 95 8.79 18.77 -7.23
CA ARG A 95 9.00 17.59 -8.08
C ARG A 95 8.30 17.82 -9.42
N THR A 96 9.07 17.76 -10.51
CA THR A 96 8.56 17.62 -11.87
C THR A 96 7.83 16.28 -12.02
N ALA A 97 6.82 16.24 -12.90
CA ALA A 97 6.05 15.03 -13.16
C ALA A 97 7.00 13.89 -13.57
N PRO A 98 6.98 12.75 -12.85
CA PRO A 98 7.95 11.69 -13.09
C PRO A 98 7.54 10.87 -14.31
N ALA A 99 8.55 10.38 -15.03
CA ALA A 99 8.37 9.36 -16.05
C ALA A 99 7.85 8.07 -15.41
N LEU A 100 6.92 7.39 -16.09
CA LEU A 100 6.44 6.07 -15.71
C LEU A 100 7.65 5.11 -15.68
N ARG A 101 7.85 4.36 -14.59
CA ARG A 101 8.92 3.36 -14.58
C ARG A 101 8.55 2.18 -15.45
N THR A 102 9.47 1.81 -16.33
CA THR A 102 9.48 0.52 -17.03
C THR A 102 10.04 -0.56 -16.08
N GLY A 103 9.54 -1.80 -16.18
CA GLY A 103 9.99 -2.91 -15.33
C GLY A 103 9.39 -2.93 -13.92
N VAL A 104 8.24 -2.30 -13.69
CA VAL A 104 7.47 -2.54 -12.46
C VAL A 104 6.73 -3.87 -12.58
N PRO A 105 6.70 -4.70 -11.52
CA PRO A 105 5.97 -5.95 -11.54
C PRO A 105 4.48 -5.73 -11.84
N THR A 106 3.94 -6.60 -12.68
CA THR A 106 2.51 -6.66 -12.99
C THR A 106 2.00 -8.03 -12.57
N GLY A 107 0.81 -8.09 -11.97
CA GLY A 107 0.22 -9.35 -11.52
C GLY A 107 0.78 -9.80 -10.17
N PHE A 108 0.09 -9.44 -9.10
CA PHE A 108 0.45 -9.82 -7.74
C PHE A 108 -0.44 -10.95 -7.24
N ALA A 109 0.12 -11.87 -6.46
CA ALA A 109 -0.62 -13.00 -5.89
C ALA A 109 -1.76 -12.56 -4.96
N VAL A 110 -1.57 -11.45 -4.25
CA VAL A 110 -2.60 -10.82 -3.41
C VAL A 110 -2.69 -9.35 -3.79
N THR A 111 -3.91 -8.88 -4.04
CA THR A 111 -4.22 -7.47 -4.38
C THR A 111 -5.23 -6.90 -3.37
N VAL A 112 -5.60 -5.63 -3.52
CA VAL A 112 -6.67 -5.01 -2.71
C VAL A 112 -7.98 -5.82 -2.75
N ALA A 113 -8.26 -6.51 -3.87
CA ALA A 113 -9.42 -7.39 -4.00
C ALA A 113 -9.35 -8.63 -3.09
N GLY A 114 -8.15 -9.14 -2.82
CA GLY A 114 -7.94 -10.25 -1.88
C GLY A 114 -7.98 -9.84 -0.40
N VAL A 115 -7.87 -8.53 -0.12
CA VAL A 115 -8.07 -7.98 1.23
C VAL A 115 -9.55 -7.70 1.50
N ALA A 116 -10.28 -7.32 0.45
CA ALA A 116 -11.72 -7.16 0.51
C ALA A 116 -12.43 -8.53 0.63
N VAL A 117 -13.53 -8.56 1.36
CA VAL A 117 -14.45 -9.70 1.47
C VAL A 117 -15.82 -9.18 1.07
N ASP A 118 -16.38 -9.74 -0.01
CA ASP A 118 -17.66 -9.30 -0.60
C ASP A 118 -17.71 -7.78 -0.86
N GLY A 119 -16.57 -7.21 -1.25
CA GLY A 119 -16.41 -5.78 -1.51
C GLY A 119 -16.28 -4.90 -0.24
N GLY A 120 -16.34 -5.47 0.96
CA GLY A 120 -16.10 -4.79 2.24
C GLY A 120 -14.74 -5.13 2.85
N PHE A 121 -14.43 -4.54 4.00
CA PHE A 121 -13.20 -4.82 4.76
C PHE A 121 -13.57 -5.19 6.19
N PRO A 122 -14.08 -6.41 6.45
CA PRO A 122 -14.51 -6.80 7.78
C PRO A 122 -13.34 -6.76 8.75
N ALA A 123 -13.58 -6.30 9.99
CA ALA A 123 -12.54 -6.19 11.01
C ALA A 123 -11.86 -7.54 11.27
N ASP A 124 -12.66 -8.60 11.35
CA ASP A 124 -12.18 -9.95 11.57
C ASP A 124 -11.20 -10.38 10.49
N GLY A 125 -10.01 -10.78 10.91
CA GLY A 125 -8.92 -11.20 10.03
C GLY A 125 -8.31 -10.09 9.15
N HIS A 126 -8.73 -8.82 9.30
CA HIS A 126 -8.19 -7.72 8.48
C HIS A 126 -6.68 -7.58 8.58
N PRO A 127 -6.05 -7.60 9.78
CA PRO A 127 -4.59 -7.53 9.88
C PRO A 127 -3.88 -8.68 9.16
N GLY A 128 -4.45 -9.88 9.19
CA GLY A 128 -3.90 -11.04 8.49
C GLY A 128 -3.94 -10.86 6.97
N ARG A 129 -5.06 -10.39 6.43
CA ARG A 129 -5.19 -10.11 4.99
C ARG A 129 -4.25 -8.99 4.53
N VAL A 130 -4.09 -7.92 5.33
CA VAL A 130 -3.13 -6.85 5.03
C VAL A 130 -1.69 -7.36 5.08
N ARG A 131 -1.34 -8.26 6.01
CA ARG A 131 -0.04 -8.93 6.04
C ARG A 131 0.22 -9.73 4.76
N SER A 132 -0.71 -10.59 4.36
CA SER A 132 -0.58 -11.36 3.11
C SER A 132 -0.44 -10.45 1.88
N TRP A 133 -1.14 -9.31 1.87
CA TRP A 133 -1.01 -8.31 0.81
C TRP A 133 0.38 -7.66 0.78
N ALA A 134 0.93 -7.30 1.94
CA ALA A 134 2.28 -6.75 2.05
C ALA A 134 3.35 -7.75 1.61
N GLU A 135 3.24 -9.01 2.03
CA GLU A 135 4.15 -10.10 1.65
C GLU A 135 4.12 -10.35 0.14
N ALA A 136 2.93 -10.46 -0.47
CA ALA A 136 2.79 -10.64 -1.91
C ALA A 136 3.33 -9.45 -2.71
N THR A 137 3.15 -8.23 -2.20
CA THR A 137 3.71 -7.02 -2.82
C THR A 137 5.23 -7.04 -2.77
N LEU A 138 5.83 -7.36 -1.62
CA LEU A 138 7.29 -7.49 -1.51
C LEU A 138 7.85 -8.59 -2.41
N ALA A 139 7.17 -9.74 -2.50
CA ALA A 139 7.58 -10.83 -3.39
C ALA A 139 7.64 -10.37 -4.84
N GLY A 140 6.58 -9.73 -5.34
CA GLY A 140 6.55 -9.25 -6.73
C GLY A 140 7.67 -8.26 -7.06
N TRP A 141 8.14 -7.47 -6.10
CA TRP A 141 9.23 -6.49 -6.29
C TRP A 141 10.65 -7.08 -6.15
N ARG A 142 10.79 -8.37 -5.85
CA ARG A 142 12.08 -9.08 -5.76
C ARG A 142 12.43 -9.87 -7.02
N ASP A 143 11.44 -10.17 -7.84
CA ASP A 143 11.55 -10.89 -9.13
C ASP A 143 11.94 -9.94 -10.27
#